data_AF-A0A090RLG6-F1
#
_entry.id   AF-A0A090RLG6-F1
#
_cell.length_a   1.000
_cell.length_b   1.000
_cell.length_c   1.000
_cell.angle_alpha   90.00
_cell.angle_beta   90.00
_cell.angle_gamma   90.00
#
_symmetry.space_group_name_H-M   'P 1'
#
loop_
_entity.id
_entity.type
_entity.pdbx_description
1 polymer ?
#
loop_
_entity_poly.entity_id
_entity_poly.type
_entity_poly.pdbx_seq_one_letter_code
_entity_poly.pdbx_strand_id
1 'polypeptide(L)'
;MCCGGGNNGGDGYVVARLAQQAGYQVTVWQGSDPARLQGDAARAYHAWCAIGGETCLPEKAVPDGVDVIVDACSVRGCPVQYVKRWQP
;
A
#
# COMPACT_ATOMS: atom_id res chain seq x y z
N MET A 1 3.13 -1.13 1.25
CA MET A 1 2.58 -0.65 -0.04
C MET A 1 2.46 0.86 0.00
N CYS A 2 2.99 1.61 -0.96
CA CYS A 2 2.89 3.08 -1.01
C CYS A 2 1.68 3.50 -1.85
N CYS A 3 0.60 3.97 -1.21
CA CYS A 3 -0.61 4.41 -1.90
C CYS A 3 -0.60 5.94 -2.08
N GLY A 4 -0.51 6.41 -3.33
CA GLY A 4 -0.75 7.81 -3.69
C GLY A 4 -2.25 8.10 -3.89
N GLY A 5 -2.68 9.35 -3.70
CA GLY A 5 -4.10 9.76 -3.77
C GLY A 5 -4.75 9.80 -5.16
N GLY A 6 -4.10 9.27 -6.20
CA GLY A 6 -4.65 9.15 -7.55
C GLY A 6 -5.29 7.77 -7.81
N ASN A 7 -5.74 7.52 -9.05
CA ASN A 7 -6.41 6.25 -9.42
C ASN A 7 -5.62 4.97 -9.07
N ASN A 8 -4.27 5.02 -9.04
CA ASN A 8 -3.43 3.85 -8.70
C ASN A 8 -3.34 3.56 -7.20
N GLY A 9 -3.80 4.46 -6.32
CA GLY A 9 -3.87 4.20 -4.89
C GLY A 9 -4.79 3.02 -4.55
N GLY A 10 -5.79 2.76 -5.41
CA GLY A 10 -6.73 1.65 -5.27
C GLY A 10 -6.10 0.28 -5.40
N ASP A 11 -5.23 0.08 -6.40
CA ASP A 11 -4.54 -1.20 -6.64
C ASP A 11 -3.69 -1.60 -5.43
N GLY A 12 -3.10 -0.58 -4.79
CA GLY A 12 -2.61 -0.55 -3.41
C GLY A 12 -3.36 -1.48 -2.45
N TYR A 13 -4.57 -1.04 -2.12
CA TYR A 13 -5.40 -1.72 -1.13
C TYR A 13 -5.91 -3.07 -1.61
N VAL A 14 -6.12 -3.24 -2.91
CA VAL A 14 -6.55 -4.53 -3.47
C VAL A 14 -5.47 -5.59 -3.23
N VAL A 15 -4.22 -5.28 -3.57
CA VAL A 15 -3.09 -6.20 -3.34
C VAL A 15 -2.88 -6.45 -1.85
N ALA A 16 -2.90 -5.41 -1.02
CA ALA A 16 -2.77 -5.54 0.43
C ALA A 16 -3.85 -6.46 1.02
N ARG A 17 -5.10 -6.26 0.63
CA ARG A 17 -6.24 -7.07 1.08
C ARG A 17 -6.08 -8.53 0.69
N LEU A 18 -5.73 -8.80 -0.58
CA LEU A 18 -5.54 -10.17 -1.07
C LEU A 18 -4.35 -10.85 -0.38
N ALA A 19 -3.25 -10.14 -0.16
CA ALA A 19 -2.09 -10.68 0.54
C ALA A 19 -2.41 -11.02 2.01
N GLN A 20 -3.14 -10.16 2.72
CA GLN A 20 -3.55 -10.44 4.11
C GLN A 20 -4.52 -11.63 4.16
N GLN A 21 -5.47 -11.71 3.23
CA GLN A 21 -6.38 -12.85 3.11
C GLN A 21 -5.65 -14.16 2.77
N ALA A 22 -4.51 -14.09 2.07
CA ALA A 22 -3.65 -15.23 1.79
C ALA A 22 -2.73 -15.60 2.98
N GLY A 23 -2.81 -14.89 4.11
CA GLY A 23 -2.05 -15.18 5.33
C GLY A 23 -0.70 -14.47 5.42
N TYR A 24 -0.40 -13.53 4.52
CA TYR A 24 0.82 -12.72 4.63
C TYR A 24 0.66 -11.61 5.67
N GLN A 25 1.77 -11.24 6.30
CA GLN A 25 1.84 -10.00 7.08
C GLN A 25 1.97 -8.81 6.12
N VAL A 26 1.09 -7.84 6.28
CA VAL A 26 0.97 -6.71 5.34
C VAL A 26 1.01 -5.40 6.09
N THR A 27 1.90 -4.51 5.66
CA THR A 27 1.93 -3.11 6.10
C THR A 27 1.61 -2.19 4.91
N VAL A 28 0.61 -1.33 5.09
CA VAL A 28 0.21 -0.33 4.08
C VAL A 28 0.67 1.05 4.53
N TRP A 29 1.51 1.65 3.71
CA TRP A 29 1.98 3.02 3.88
C TRP A 29 1.17 3.96 3.01
N GLN A 30 0.49 4.89 3.66
CA GLN A 30 -0.33 5.89 3.01
C GLN A 30 0.18 7.29 3.35
N GLY A 31 0.71 7.99 2.35
CA GLY A 31 1.23 9.36 2.51
C GLY A 31 0.19 10.48 2.33
N SER A 32 -1.04 10.14 1.97
CA SER A 32 -2.14 11.09 1.75
C SER A 32 -3.28 10.80 2.72
N ASP A 33 -4.00 11.83 3.16
CA ASP A 33 -5.17 11.66 4.03
C ASP A 33 -6.21 10.75 3.35
N PRO A 34 -6.58 9.59 3.95
CA PRO A 34 -7.58 8.68 3.40
C PRO A 34 -8.93 9.37 3.12
N ALA A 35 -9.29 10.41 3.86
CA ALA A 35 -10.52 11.17 3.65
C ALA A 35 -10.56 11.90 2.30
N ARG A 36 -9.40 12.06 1.63
CA ARG A 36 -9.28 12.71 0.33
C ARG A 36 -9.34 11.71 -0.83
N LEU A 37 -9.38 10.40 -0.55
CA LEU A 37 -9.54 9.37 -1.55
C LEU A 37 -10.93 9.49 -2.20
N GLN A 38 -10.99 9.24 -3.51
CA GLN A 38 -12.23 9.31 -4.29
C GLN A 38 -12.30 8.11 -5.24
N GLY A 39 -13.51 7.82 -5.74
CA GLY A 39 -13.74 6.77 -6.73
C GLY A 39 -13.22 5.40 -6.27
N ASP A 40 -12.49 4.73 -7.16
CA ASP A 40 -12.01 3.36 -6.94
C ASP A 40 -10.99 3.26 -5.81
N ALA A 41 -10.18 4.29 -5.59
CA ALA A 41 -9.22 4.31 -4.50
C ALA A 41 -9.91 4.33 -3.12
N ALA A 42 -10.99 5.11 -2.97
CA ALA A 42 -11.78 5.12 -1.73
C ALA A 42 -12.47 3.77 -1.49
N ARG A 43 -13.06 3.18 -2.53
CA ARG A 43 -13.69 1.85 -2.46
C ARG A 43 -12.69 0.77 -2.02
N ALA A 44 -11.50 0.79 -2.61
CA ALA A 44 -10.45 -0.18 -2.28
C ALA A 44 -9.92 0.01 -0.85
N TYR A 45 -9.72 1.25 -0.40
CA TYR A 45 -9.37 1.57 0.99
C TYR A 45 -10.42 1.04 1.98
N HIS A 46 -11.71 1.30 1.73
CA HIS A 46 -12.76 0.78 2.60
C HIS A 46 -12.82 -0.75 2.62
N ALA A 47 -12.57 -1.42 1.48
CA ALA A 47 -12.49 -2.88 1.43
C ALA A 47 -11.30 -3.43 2.23
N TRP A 48 -10.16 -2.72 2.25
CA TRP A 48 -9.02 -3.05 3.11
C TRP A 48 -9.38 -2.90 4.60
N CYS A 49 -9.97 -1.78 5.00
CA CYS A 49 -10.38 -1.57 6.39
C CYS A 49 -11.48 -2.56 6.84
N ALA A 50 -12.37 -2.98 5.94
CA ALA A 50 -13.44 -3.92 6.26
C ALA A 50 -12.93 -5.31 6.68
N ILE A 51 -11.69 -5.67 6.33
CA ILE A 51 -11.05 -6.91 6.77
C ILE A 51 -10.12 -6.71 7.98
N GLY A 52 -10.16 -5.54 8.63
CA GLY A 52 -9.29 -5.18 9.75
C GLY A 52 -7.93 -4.62 9.31
N GLY A 53 -7.79 -4.25 8.05
CA GLY A 53 -6.57 -3.65 7.53
C GLY A 53 -6.36 -2.21 8.00
N GLU A 54 -5.15 -1.90 8.44
CA GLU A 54 -4.75 -0.56 8.90
C GLU A 54 -3.76 0.09 7.93
N THR A 55 -3.61 1.40 8.03
CA THR A 55 -2.62 2.19 7.27
C THR A 55 -1.79 3.04 8.20
N CYS A 56 -0.50 3.17 7.92
CA CYS A 56 0.38 4.09 8.63
C CYS A 56 1.07 5.07 7.66
N LEU A 57 1.66 6.13 8.21
CA LEU A 57 2.44 7.07 7.41
C LEU A 57 3.73 6.38 6.92
N PRO A 58 4.21 6.70 5.71
CA PRO A 58 5.47 6.17 5.22
C PRO A 58 6.64 6.60 6.11
N GLU A 59 7.55 5.67 6.39
CA GLU A 59 8.80 5.98 7.07
C GLU A 59 9.93 6.29 6.08
N LYS A 60 11.06 6.80 6.59
CA LYS A 60 12.23 7.14 5.76
C LYS A 60 12.96 5.90 5.21
N ALA A 61 12.78 4.76 5.86
CA ALA A 61 13.44 3.51 5.50
C ALA A 61 12.49 2.35 5.72
N VAL A 62 12.60 1.31 4.89
CA VAL A 62 11.84 0.08 5.06
C VAL A 62 12.46 -0.71 6.22
N PRO A 63 11.66 -1.23 7.17
CA PRO A 63 12.16 -2.04 8.27
C PRO A 63 12.91 -3.29 7.79
N ASP A 64 13.87 -3.73 8.59
CA ASP A 64 14.49 -5.04 8.39
C ASP A 64 13.45 -6.16 8.51
N GLY A 65 13.61 -7.23 7.72
CA GLY A 65 12.66 -8.35 7.69
C GLY A 65 11.47 -8.18 6.75
N VAL A 66 11.41 -7.09 5.97
CA VAL A 66 10.46 -6.99 4.85
C VAL A 66 10.99 -7.76 3.64
N ASP A 67 10.24 -8.79 3.22
CA ASP A 67 10.62 -9.64 2.08
C ASP A 67 10.27 -9.02 0.72
N VAL A 68 9.16 -8.29 0.65
CA VAL A 68 8.60 -7.76 -0.60
C VAL A 68 8.01 -6.37 -0.38
N ILE A 69 8.27 -5.48 -1.33
CA ILE A 69 7.67 -4.15 -1.39
C ILE A 69 6.86 -4.07 -2.68
N VAL A 70 5.60 -3.64 -2.55
CA VAL A 70 4.74 -3.36 -3.69
C VAL A 70 4.54 -1.85 -3.81
N ASP A 71 4.98 -1.29 -4.93
CA ASP A 71 4.82 0.11 -5.29
C ASP A 71 3.53 0.28 -6.12
N ALA A 72 2.58 1.06 -5.61
CA ALA A 72 1.36 1.47 -6.32
C ALA A 72 1.27 3.00 -6.42
N CYS A 73 2.42 3.66 -6.54
CA CYS A 73 2.48 5.10 -6.75
C CYS A 73 2.31 5.43 -8.25
N SER A 74 1.44 6.39 -8.58
CA SER A 74 1.35 6.90 -9.95
C SER A 74 2.55 7.83 -10.20
N VAL A 75 3.40 7.49 -11.17
CA VAL A 75 4.56 8.28 -11.60
C VAL A 75 4.14 9.68 -12.06
N ARG A 76 4.17 10.64 -11.13
CA ARG A 76 4.54 12.05 -11.31
C ARG A 76 4.87 12.65 -9.93
N GLY A 77 6.12 12.46 -9.48
CA GLY A 77 6.79 13.44 -8.59
C GLY A 77 7.17 13.09 -7.14
N CYS A 78 7.46 11.84 -6.73
CA CYS A 78 8.11 11.62 -5.42
C CYS A 78 8.94 10.32 -5.35
N PRO A 79 10.06 10.27 -4.58
CA PRO A 79 11.10 9.24 -4.72
C PRO A 79 11.03 8.19 -3.62
N VAL A 80 10.62 6.96 -3.93
CA VAL A 80 11.36 5.75 -3.53
C VAL A 80 10.78 4.53 -4.25
N GLN A 81 11.62 3.88 -5.05
CA GLN A 81 11.44 2.50 -5.49
C GLN A 81 12.56 1.68 -4.87
N TYR A 82 12.21 0.74 -3.99
CA TYR A 82 13.12 -0.34 -3.62
C TYR A 82 12.28 -1.61 -3.48
N VAL A 83 12.69 -2.67 -4.15
CA VAL A 83 12.19 -4.03 -3.95
C VAL A 83 13.43 -4.86 -3.67
N LYS A 84 13.58 -5.37 -2.44
CA LYS A 84 14.57 -6.41 -2.17
C LYS A 84 13.94 -7.77 -2.46
N ARG A 85 14.76 -8.66 -2.98
CA ARG A 85 14.40 -9.83 -3.79
C ARG A 85 13.98 -11.02 -2.91
N TRP A 86 12.87 -11.66 -3.25
CA TRP A 86 12.57 -13.04 -2.85
C TRP A 86 13.68 -13.97 -3.36
N GLN A 87 14.33 -14.71 -2.45
CA GLN A 87 15.26 -15.80 -2.78
C GLN A 87 14.63 -17.14 -2.38
N PRO A 88 14.87 -18.20 -3.19
CA PRO A 88 13.92 -19.28 -3.48
C PRO A 88 13.56 -20.19 -2.31
#